data_AF-A0A3P7LVG7-F1
#
_entry.id   AF-A0A3P7LVG7-F1
#
_cell.length_a   1.000
_cell.length_b   1.000
_cell.length_c   1.000
_cell.angle_alpha   90.00
_cell.angle_beta   90.00
_cell.angle_gamma   90.00
#
_symmetry.space_group_name_H-M   'P 1'
#
loop_
_entity.id
_entity.type
_entity.pdbx_description
1 polymer ?
#
loop_
_entity_poly.entity_id
_entity_poly.type
_entity_poly.pdbx_seq_one_letter_code
_entity_poly.pdbx_strand_id
1 'polypeptide(L)'
;MLPQEAFGFFYPILIYWFKRKFVSYVSSALAWSALGKHSREEQINIGSDDLRAISKFLGTKHYFTGFKPTRIDATLFAVLAQIVYAPYENDHLDVIKNECPNLLEYVERIKNR
;
A
#
# COMPACT_ATOMS: atom_id res chain seq x y z
N MET A 1 -12.72 11.57 -4.36
CA MET A 1 -13.99 11.02 -4.89
C MET A 1 -14.71 12.13 -5.62
N LEU A 2 -15.41 11.86 -6.73
CA LEU A 2 -16.18 12.88 -7.45
C LEU A 2 -17.26 13.45 -6.52
N PRO A 3 -17.46 14.78 -6.46
CA PRO A 3 -18.47 15.37 -5.59
C PRO A 3 -19.88 14.94 -6.03
N GLN A 4 -20.67 14.38 -5.10
CA GLN A 4 -22.06 13.95 -5.32
C GLN A 4 -22.93 15.08 -5.88
N GLU A 5 -22.72 16.29 -5.36
CA GLU A 5 -23.44 17.52 -5.71
C GLU A 5 -23.28 17.90 -7.19
N ALA A 6 -22.17 17.52 -7.84
CA ALA A 6 -21.83 18.01 -9.19
C ALA A 6 -22.54 17.28 -10.33
N PHE A 7 -23.11 16.09 -10.08
CA PHE A 7 -23.63 15.22 -11.15
C PHE A 7 -25.06 14.69 -10.92
N GLY A 8 -25.68 15.04 -9.78
CA GLY A 8 -27.09 14.79 -9.48
C GLY A 8 -27.55 13.36 -9.79
N PHE A 9 -28.68 13.23 -10.49
CA PHE A 9 -29.31 11.94 -10.83
C PHE A 9 -28.43 10.99 -11.68
N PHE A 10 -27.47 11.52 -12.46
CA PHE A 10 -26.60 10.71 -13.33
C PHE A 10 -25.32 10.20 -12.62
N TYR A 11 -25.08 10.65 -11.40
CA TYR A 11 -23.93 10.27 -10.57
C TYR A 11 -23.68 8.75 -10.46
N PRO A 12 -24.67 7.87 -10.17
CA PRO A 12 -24.41 6.43 -10.04
C PRO A 12 -23.91 5.79 -11.33
N ILE A 13 -24.45 6.23 -12.48
CA ILE A 13 -24.04 5.76 -13.80
C ILE A 13 -22.63 6.26 -14.10
N LEU A 14 -22.36 7.56 -13.91
CA LEU A 14 -21.06 8.15 -14.16
C LEU A 14 -19.94 7.48 -13.34
N ILE A 15 -20.18 7.23 -12.05
CA ILE A 15 -19.22 6.51 -11.20
C ILE A 15 -19.02 5.09 -11.69
N TYR A 16 -20.09 4.38 -12.06
CA TYR A 16 -19.96 3.02 -12.55
C TYR A 16 -19.03 2.95 -13.77
N TRP A 17 -19.21 3.85 -14.73
CA TRP A 17 -18.34 3.95 -15.90
C TRP A 17 -16.92 4.39 -15.55
N PHE A 18 -16.76 5.39 -14.69
CA PHE A 18 -15.45 5.83 -14.23
C PHE A 18 -14.68 4.72 -13.51
N LYS A 19 -15.33 4.00 -12.58
CA LYS A 19 -14.76 2.82 -11.89
C LYS A 19 -14.33 1.77 -12.89
N ARG A 20 -15.17 1.40 -13.87
CA ARG A 20 -14.81 0.40 -14.88
C ARG A 20 -13.62 0.83 -15.73
N LYS A 21 -13.59 2.10 -16.17
CA LYS A 21 -12.46 2.64 -16.95
C LYS A 21 -11.18 2.69 -16.15
N PHE A 22 -11.25 3.12 -14.89
CA PHE A 22 -10.11 3.15 -13.98
C PHE A 22 -9.54 1.75 -13.73
N VAL A 23 -10.38 0.77 -13.39
CA VAL A 23 -9.95 -0.62 -13.18
C VAL A 23 -9.34 -1.21 -14.44
N SER A 24 -9.95 -0.99 -15.61
CA SER A 24 -9.40 -1.45 -16.89
C SER A 24 -8.03 -0.83 -17.17
N TYR A 25 -7.87 0.47 -16.93
CA TYR A 25 -6.60 1.18 -17.12
C TYR A 25 -5.51 0.63 -16.19
N VAL A 26 -5.81 0.48 -14.90
CA VAL A 26 -4.87 -0.05 -13.90
C VAL A 26 -4.49 -1.50 -14.23
N SER A 27 -5.47 -2.34 -14.59
CA SER A 27 -5.21 -3.73 -14.97
C SER A 27 -4.30 -3.83 -16.20
N SER A 28 -4.55 -3.00 -17.23
CA SER A 28 -3.67 -2.93 -18.39
C SER A 28 -2.27 -2.47 -17.99
N ALA A 29 -2.13 -1.38 -17.23
CA ALA A 29 -0.82 -0.89 -16.79
C ALA A 29 -0.03 -1.94 -15.97
N LEU A 30 -0.72 -2.68 -15.09
CA LEU A 30 -0.13 -3.78 -14.31
C LEU A 30 0.37 -4.90 -15.23
N ALA A 31 -0.42 -5.33 -16.22
CA ALA A 31 -0.04 -6.40 -17.14
C ALA A 31 1.27 -6.10 -17.91
N TRP A 32 1.55 -4.82 -18.19
CA TRP A 32 2.80 -4.40 -18.83
C TRP A 32 3.96 -4.14 -17.86
N SER A 33 3.68 -4.09 -16.56
CA SER A 33 4.71 -3.91 -15.53
C SER A 33 5.51 -5.19 -15.29
N ALA A 34 6.68 -5.08 -14.64
CA ALA A 34 7.45 -6.25 -14.21
C ALA A 34 6.64 -7.14 -13.25
N LEU A 35 5.87 -6.53 -12.33
CA LEU A 35 5.05 -7.25 -11.35
C LEU A 35 3.92 -8.05 -12.00
N GLY A 36 3.29 -7.53 -13.05
CA GLY A 36 2.17 -8.22 -13.72
C GLY A 36 2.56 -9.47 -14.51
N LYS A 37 3.87 -9.70 -14.73
CA LYS A 37 4.39 -10.92 -15.37
C LYS A 37 4.54 -12.09 -14.40
N HIS A 38 4.54 -11.82 -13.11
CA HIS A 38 4.67 -12.82 -12.06
C HIS A 38 3.32 -13.45 -11.72
N SER A 39 3.35 -14.70 -11.28
CA SER A 39 2.17 -15.36 -10.71
C SER A 39 1.72 -14.67 -9.41
N ARG A 40 0.48 -14.91 -8.99
CA ARG A 40 -0.04 -14.34 -7.72
C ARG A 40 0.83 -14.74 -6.53
N GLU A 41 1.28 -16.00 -6.49
CA GLU A 41 2.14 -16.50 -5.41
C GLU A 41 3.51 -15.81 -5.41
N GLU A 42 4.12 -15.65 -6.59
CA GLU A 42 5.39 -14.92 -6.72
C GLU A 42 5.24 -13.45 -6.31
N GLN A 43 4.15 -12.78 -6.70
CA GLN A 43 3.88 -11.39 -6.28
C GLN A 43 3.78 -11.27 -4.75
N ILE A 44 3.11 -12.23 -4.11
CA ILE A 44 3.00 -12.28 -2.65
C ILE A 44 4.38 -12.49 -2.03
N ASN A 45 5.16 -13.43 -2.55
CA ASN A 45 6.49 -13.74 -2.04
C ASN A 45 7.45 -12.56 -2.17
N ILE A 46 7.48 -11.89 -3.33
CA ILE A 46 8.29 -10.69 -3.56
C ILE A 46 7.94 -9.60 -2.53
N GLY A 47 6.66 -9.27 -2.37
CA GLY A 47 6.25 -8.26 -1.39
C GLY A 47 6.55 -8.68 0.06
N SER A 48 6.42 -9.96 0.38
CA SER A 48 6.75 -10.51 1.70
C SER A 48 8.26 -10.39 1.99
N ASP A 49 9.10 -10.68 1.00
CA ASP A 49 10.56 -10.52 1.11
C ASP A 49 10.96 -9.06 1.27
N ASP A 50 10.33 -8.15 0.53
CA ASP A 50 10.55 -6.70 0.68
C ASP A 50 10.19 -6.24 2.10
N LEU A 51 9.04 -6.68 2.64
CA LEU A 51 8.62 -6.36 4.01
C LEU A 51 9.62 -6.87 5.04
N ARG A 52 10.09 -8.13 4.91
CA ARG A 52 11.13 -8.69 5.78
C ARG A 52 12.43 -7.90 5.69
N ALA A 53 12.83 -7.49 4.49
CA ALA A 53 14.04 -6.69 4.28
C ALA A 53 13.92 -5.29 4.91
N ILE A 54 12.78 -4.62 4.72
CA ILE A 54 12.47 -3.31 5.31
C ILE A 54 12.48 -3.40 6.83
N SER A 55 11.80 -4.42 7.39
CA SER A 55 11.76 -4.71 8.82
C SER A 55 13.16 -4.91 9.39
N LYS A 56 13.97 -5.77 8.74
CA LYS A 56 15.34 -6.04 9.14
C LYS A 56 16.21 -4.79 9.09
N PHE A 57 16.08 -3.98 8.04
CA PHE A 57 16.84 -2.75 7.88
C PHE A 57 16.48 -1.71 8.93
N LEU A 58 15.17 -1.52 9.18
CA LEU A 58 14.68 -0.68 10.27
C LEU A 58 15.26 -1.16 11.61
N GLY A 59 15.13 -2.45 11.90
CA GLY A 59 15.59 -3.06 13.14
C GLY A 59 15.03 -2.31 14.35
N THR A 60 15.93 -1.76 15.17
CA THR A 60 15.59 -0.97 16.37
C THR A 60 15.60 0.55 16.13
N LYS A 61 15.81 1.00 14.89
CA LYS A 61 15.86 2.44 14.58
C LYS A 61 14.49 3.07 14.78
N HIS A 62 14.51 4.34 15.19
CA HIS A 62 13.27 5.10 15.37
C HIS A 62 12.64 5.46 14.02
N TYR A 63 13.47 5.90 13.06
CA TYR A 63 13.13 6.13 11.67
C TYR A 63 14.12 5.42 10.75
N PHE A 64 13.79 5.31 9.46
CA PHE A 64 14.59 4.57 8.48
C PHE A 64 16.03 5.10 8.38
N THR A 65 16.24 6.39 8.63
CA THR A 65 17.57 7.04 8.58
C THR A 65 18.03 7.62 9.93
N GLY A 66 17.48 7.18 11.06
CA GLY A 66 17.94 7.59 12.40
C GLY A 66 16.85 8.18 13.30
N PHE A 67 17.09 9.35 13.90
CA PHE A 67 16.22 9.92 14.95
C PHE A 67 15.25 10.99 14.46
N LYS A 68 15.42 11.52 13.26
CA LYS A 68 14.49 12.46 12.62
C LYS A 68 13.88 11.80 11.38
N PRO A 69 12.57 11.94 11.16
CA PRO A 69 11.95 11.41 9.97
C PRO A 69 12.45 12.19 8.76
N THR A 70 12.59 11.49 7.65
CA THR A 70 13.00 12.06 6.37
C THR A 70 11.94 11.79 5.31
N ARG A 71 12.18 12.25 4.07
CA ARG A 71 11.31 11.94 2.94
C ARG A 71 11.20 10.43 2.67
N ILE A 72 12.24 9.66 3.01
CA ILE A 72 12.21 8.20 2.88
C ILE A 72 11.12 7.63 3.78
N ASP A 73 11.02 8.13 5.01
CA ASP A 73 9.99 7.72 5.95
C ASP A 73 8.59 8.05 5.47
N ALA A 74 8.39 9.23 4.88
CA ALA A 74 7.11 9.61 4.28
C ALA A 74 6.71 8.68 3.11
N THR A 75 7.66 8.36 2.23
CA THR A 75 7.41 7.43 1.12
C THR A 75 7.10 6.02 1.62
N LEU A 76 7.88 5.52 2.58
CA LEU A 76 7.68 4.18 3.12
C LEU A 76 6.35 4.09 3.87
N PHE A 77 5.99 5.12 4.65
CA PHE A 77 4.69 5.24 5.28
C PHE A 77 3.56 5.19 4.26
N ALA A 78 3.65 5.91 3.13
CA ALA A 78 2.60 5.92 2.12
C ALA A 78 2.29 4.51 1.58
N VAL A 79 3.32 3.67 1.41
CA VAL A 79 3.16 2.28 0.96
C VAL A 79 2.67 1.38 2.10
N LEU A 80 3.34 1.41 3.26
CA LEU A 80 2.98 0.54 4.39
C LEU A 80 1.58 0.85 4.94
N ALA A 81 1.16 2.12 4.96
CA ALA A 81 -0.18 2.52 5.41
C ALA A 81 -1.28 1.93 4.52
N GLN A 82 -1.03 1.76 3.21
CA GLN A 82 -1.97 1.09 2.33
C GLN A 82 -2.13 -0.39 2.70
N ILE A 83 -1.06 -1.06 3.11
CA ILE A 83 -1.12 -2.47 3.55
C ILE A 83 -1.81 -2.59 4.91
N VAL A 84 -1.47 -1.69 5.86
CA VAL A 84 -1.91 -1.74 7.25
C VAL A 84 -3.37 -1.28 7.44
N TYR A 85 -3.80 -0.25 6.73
CA TYR A 85 -5.13 0.36 6.93
C TYR A 85 -6.13 0.10 5.81
N ALA A 86 -5.76 -0.66 4.78
CA ALA A 86 -6.71 -1.11 3.77
C ALA A 86 -7.89 -1.86 4.43
N PRO A 87 -9.15 -1.55 4.08
CA PRO A 87 -10.33 -2.18 4.67
C PRO A 87 -10.64 -3.53 3.99
N TYR A 88 -9.63 -4.38 3.80
CA TYR A 88 -9.75 -5.72 3.22
C TYR A 88 -8.58 -6.59 3.66
N GLU A 89 -8.79 -7.91 3.63
CA GLU A 89 -7.76 -8.90 3.93
C GLU A 89 -6.68 -8.91 2.85
N ASN A 90 -5.41 -8.89 3.24
CA ASN A 90 -4.30 -8.98 2.31
C ASN A 90 -3.16 -9.81 2.91
N ASP A 91 -2.53 -10.64 2.08
CA ASP A 91 -1.49 -11.59 2.48
C ASP A 91 -0.27 -10.88 3.11
N HIS A 92 0.02 -9.65 2.66
CA HIS A 92 1.14 -8.85 3.16
C HIS A 92 0.93 -8.31 4.57
N LEU A 93 -0.32 -8.04 4.97
CA LEU A 93 -0.68 -7.61 6.32
C LEU A 93 -0.45 -8.73 7.33
N ASP A 94 -0.70 -9.97 6.93
CA ASP A 94 -0.42 -11.14 7.78
C ASP A 94 1.08 -11.30 8.01
N VAL A 95 1.91 -11.09 6.98
CA VAL A 95 3.37 -11.06 7.14
C VAL A 95 3.80 -9.92 8.07
N ILE A 96 3.22 -8.72 7.94
CA ILE A 96 3.51 -7.62 8.86
C ILE A 96 3.16 -8.00 10.30
N LYS A 97 1.97 -8.55 10.54
CA LYS A 97 1.51 -8.90 11.89
C LYS A 97 2.31 -10.03 12.53
N ASN A 98 2.63 -11.07 11.76
CA ASN A 98 3.22 -12.29 12.29
C ASN A 98 4.75 -12.28 12.29
N GLU A 99 5.37 -11.61 11.31
CA GLU A 99 6.83 -11.66 11.11
C GLU A 99 7.52 -10.30 11.29
N CYS A 100 6.82 -9.19 11.03
CA CYS A 100 7.41 -7.84 11.01
C CYS A 100 6.66 -6.81 11.90
N PRO A 101 6.41 -7.10 13.20
CA PRO A 101 5.57 -6.25 14.06
C PRO A 101 6.16 -4.84 14.30
N ASN A 102 7.48 -4.68 14.21
CA ASN A 102 8.15 -3.38 14.27
C ASN A 102 7.72 -2.41 13.14
N LEU A 103 7.21 -2.94 12.02
CA LEU A 103 6.64 -2.10 10.96
C LEU A 103 5.30 -1.48 11.36
N LEU A 104 4.48 -2.17 12.17
CA LEU A 104 3.24 -1.58 12.70
C LEU A 104 3.55 -0.41 13.62
N GLU A 105 4.49 -0.59 14.54
CA GLU A 105 4.96 0.47 15.44
C GLU A 105 5.53 1.65 14.66
N TYR A 106 6.31 1.37 13.61
CA TYR A 106 6.87 2.39 12.74
C TYR A 106 5.79 3.20 11.99
N VAL A 107 4.79 2.52 11.42
CA VAL A 107 3.67 3.17 10.74
C VAL A 107 2.90 4.07 11.72
N GLU A 108 2.59 3.58 12.93
CA GLU A 108 1.91 4.40 13.94
C GLU A 108 2.77 5.59 14.40
N ARG A 109 4.09 5.45 14.52
CA ARG A 109 4.98 6.58 14.86
C ARG A 109 4.98 7.69 13.81
N ILE A 110 4.89 7.35 12.52
CA ILE A 110 4.86 8.37 11.45
C ILE A 110 3.47 8.99 11.33
N LYS A 111 2.41 8.23 11.55
CA LYS A 111 1.04 8.75 11.55
C LYS A 111 0.78 9.78 12.63
N ASN A 112 1.35 9.61 13.82
CA ASN A 112 1.15 10.49 14.98
C ASN A 112 2.09 11.70 15.01
N ARG A 113 2.71 12.06 13.88
CA ARG A 113 3.67 13.16 13.74
C ARG A 113 3.09 14.39 13.06
#